data_AF-A0A852VGR3-F1
#
_entry.id   AF-A0A852VGR3-F1
#
_cell.length_a   1.000
_cell.length_b   1.000
_cell.length_c   1.000
_cell.angle_alpha   90.00
_cell.angle_beta   90.00
_cell.angle_gamma   90.00
#
_symmetry.space_group_name_H-M   'P 1'
#
loop_
_entity.id
_entity.type
_entity.pdbx_description
1 polymer ?
#
loop_
_entity_poly.entity_id
_entity_poly.type
_entity_poly.pdbx_seq_one_letter_code
_entity_poly.pdbx_strand_id
1 'polypeptide(L)'
;MALGQGAPFALQSGDRVLFYGDSITEQQYYTRDVELYALTRMPSSNITFVMSGVSGDKVSGGGGGPVDLRLPRDVFDLKPTVVTIMLGMNDGYYRPFEPGTMLTYERGYEHILDEIKAHAPEAKVVVLRPSAYDEVTQPGHGTAGYNDFLIKMGDSVARMAAERHLAVVDLNAPMVTALTSARAKDPVMAAMLIGDHVHPGPGMHWVMADAVLKGWGASPVVTSVTLGAAHGTVVSSVNTAVTEAKGSGRALQWVQLDRALPLPLPAAATDPVTDLALRASTVVEDLDQEMLTVGDLAVGRYELRIDDAAVGTFTSEELRSGVNLARLDTPMRRQAMLVFLANDGKISLDTNRNHLLRNVPSASNDESLAAVKTALQAADAEQRRLAQPVMHRYALVPVR
;
A
#
# COMPACT_ATOMS: atom_id res chain seq x y z
N MET A 1 -15.54 -5.61 12.85
CA MET A 1 -16.38 -4.93 11.84
C MET A 1 -15.44 -4.35 10.79
N ALA A 2 -15.67 -4.60 9.50
CA ALA A 2 -15.02 -3.80 8.47
C ALA A 2 -15.43 -2.33 8.68
N LEU A 3 -14.48 -1.40 8.66
CA LEU A 3 -14.81 0.02 8.66
C LEU A 3 -15.63 0.26 7.38
N GLY A 4 -16.90 0.66 7.52
CA GLY A 4 -17.79 0.84 6.39
C GLY A 4 -17.25 1.88 5.40
N GLN A 5 -17.54 1.69 4.12
CA GLN A 5 -17.33 2.69 3.06
C GLN A 5 -17.88 4.05 3.53
N GLY A 6 -16.99 5.04 3.73
CA GLY A 6 -17.33 6.37 4.25
C GLY A 6 -16.95 6.66 5.72
N ALA A 7 -16.35 5.70 6.44
CA ALA A 7 -15.69 5.98 7.72
C ALA A 7 -14.42 6.83 7.49
N PRO A 8 -14.06 7.74 8.41
CA PRO A 8 -12.81 8.49 8.31
C PRO A 8 -11.62 7.52 8.30
N PHE A 9 -10.55 7.89 7.59
CA PHE A 9 -9.32 7.10 7.52
C PHE A 9 -8.84 6.74 8.93
N ALA A 10 -8.49 5.47 9.14
CA ALA A 10 -8.24 4.93 10.48
C ALA A 10 -6.99 5.49 11.15
N LEU A 11 -5.99 5.88 10.34
CA LEU A 11 -4.74 6.46 10.83
C LEU A 11 -4.85 7.97 11.00
N GLN A 12 -4.14 8.47 12.01
CA GLN A 12 -4.11 9.87 12.39
C GLN A 12 -2.67 10.36 12.52
N SER A 13 -2.46 11.67 12.34
CA SER A 13 -1.15 12.28 12.60
C SER A 13 -0.70 11.98 14.04
N GLY A 14 0.53 11.48 14.19
CA GLY A 14 1.09 10.98 15.45
C GLY A 14 1.04 9.46 15.60
N ASP A 15 0.33 8.73 14.72
CA ASP A 15 0.30 7.27 14.77
C ASP A 15 1.66 6.64 14.48
N ARG A 16 1.95 5.57 15.24
CA ARG A 16 3.10 4.69 15.07
C ARG A 16 2.59 3.32 14.67
N VAL A 17 2.61 3.05 13.37
CA VAL A 17 2.06 1.84 12.76
C VAL A 17 3.14 0.78 12.71
N LEU A 18 2.84 -0.40 13.25
CA LEU A 18 3.75 -1.53 13.26
C LEU A 18 3.13 -2.70 12.51
N PHE A 19 3.87 -3.23 11.54
CA PHE A 19 3.51 -4.46 10.83
C PHE A 19 4.29 -5.64 11.37
N TYR A 20 3.62 -6.53 12.11
CA TYR A 20 4.21 -7.75 12.64
C TYR A 20 3.85 -8.95 11.75
N GLY A 21 4.84 -9.78 11.42
CA GLY A 21 4.59 -10.95 10.58
C GLY A 21 5.83 -11.77 10.25
N ASP A 22 5.71 -12.57 9.18
CA ASP A 22 6.71 -13.53 8.72
C ASP A 22 7.58 -12.98 7.56
N SER A 23 8.08 -13.87 6.69
CA SER A 23 8.89 -13.54 5.51
C SER A 23 8.19 -12.58 4.55
N ILE A 24 6.87 -12.67 4.41
CA ILE A 24 6.12 -11.81 3.48
C ILE A 24 6.08 -10.37 4.02
N THR A 25 6.04 -10.20 5.35
CA THR A 25 6.23 -8.88 5.99
C THR A 25 7.69 -8.43 5.97
N GLU A 26 8.64 -9.36 6.06
CA GLU A 26 10.07 -9.06 5.94
C GLU A 26 10.49 -8.62 4.53
N GLN A 27 9.75 -9.00 3.48
CA GLN A 27 9.92 -8.45 2.12
C GLN A 27 9.64 -6.93 2.05
N GLN A 28 8.89 -6.40 3.02
CA GLN A 28 8.58 -4.98 3.21
C GLN A 28 7.79 -4.29 2.08
N TYR A 29 7.42 -4.98 1.00
CA TYR A 29 6.70 -4.37 -0.12
C TYR A 29 5.30 -3.85 0.26
N TYR A 30 4.35 -4.69 0.70
CA TYR A 30 3.01 -4.17 1.01
C TYR A 30 3.02 -3.13 2.15
N THR A 31 3.92 -3.30 3.11
CA THR A 31 4.09 -2.36 4.22
C THR A 31 4.68 -1.02 3.76
N ARG A 32 5.63 -1.05 2.81
CA ARG A 32 6.16 0.13 2.12
C ARG A 32 5.06 0.84 1.37
N ASP A 33 4.27 0.08 0.62
CA ASP A 33 3.28 0.62 -0.29
C ASP A 33 2.14 1.30 0.49
N VAL A 34 1.81 0.78 1.69
CA VAL A 34 0.93 1.46 2.67
C VAL A 34 1.56 2.76 3.22
N GLU A 35 2.84 2.73 3.60
CA GLU A 35 3.56 3.94 4.04
C GLU A 35 3.63 4.99 2.93
N LEU A 36 3.93 4.58 1.70
CA LEU A 36 3.99 5.42 0.52
C LEU A 36 2.65 6.09 0.24
N TYR A 37 1.54 5.35 0.32
CA TYR A 37 0.21 5.94 0.21
C TYR A 37 -0.02 7.00 1.27
N ALA A 38 0.35 6.74 2.53
CA ALA A 38 0.17 7.74 3.60
C ALA A 38 0.99 9.01 3.33
N LEU A 39 2.25 8.86 2.88
CA LEU A 39 3.13 9.97 2.54
C LEU A 39 2.60 10.80 1.37
N THR A 40 2.15 10.15 0.29
CA THR A 40 1.69 10.85 -0.91
C THR A 40 0.28 11.40 -0.76
N ARG A 41 -0.60 10.71 -0.03
CA ARG A 41 -2.01 11.11 0.11
C ARG A 41 -2.26 12.09 1.25
N MET A 42 -1.45 12.03 2.30
CA MET A 42 -1.56 12.91 3.46
C MET A 42 -0.19 13.47 3.85
N PRO A 43 0.46 14.25 2.96
CA PRO A 43 1.84 14.70 3.15
C PRO A 43 2.04 15.60 4.38
N SER A 44 0.98 16.15 4.96
CA SER A 44 1.02 16.93 6.21
C SER A 44 0.89 16.10 7.49
N SER A 45 0.52 14.82 7.39
CA SER A 45 0.37 13.93 8.54
C SER A 45 1.71 13.37 9.00
N ASN A 46 1.98 13.42 10.30
CA ASN A 46 3.17 12.85 10.91
C ASN A 46 2.90 11.41 11.37
N ILE A 47 2.80 10.48 10.42
CA ILE A 47 2.67 9.05 10.71
C ILE A 47 4.05 8.40 10.54
N THR A 48 4.38 7.42 11.38
CA THR A 48 5.61 6.63 11.27
C THR A 48 5.28 5.16 11.16
N PHE A 49 6.06 4.43 10.36
CA PHE A 49 5.84 3.02 10.07
C PHE A 49 7.06 2.21 10.45
N VAL A 50 6.82 1.05 11.07
CA VAL A 50 7.87 0.08 11.42
C VAL A 50 7.46 -1.30 10.90
N MET A 51 8.35 -1.90 10.11
CA MET A 51 8.20 -3.26 9.61
C MET A 51 8.93 -4.24 10.53
N SER A 52 8.20 -5.20 11.07
CA SER A 52 8.64 -6.15 12.10
C SER A 52 8.47 -7.61 11.65
N GLY A 53 8.75 -7.86 10.37
CA GLY A 53 8.75 -9.21 9.78
C GLY A 53 10.01 -10.00 10.10
N VAL A 54 9.89 -11.32 10.28
CA VAL A 54 11.03 -12.27 10.29
C VAL A 54 10.70 -13.49 9.46
N SER A 55 11.59 -13.85 8.52
CA SER A 55 11.42 -15.03 7.71
C SER A 55 11.28 -16.33 8.52
N GLY A 56 10.29 -17.14 8.15
CA GLY A 56 10.00 -18.43 8.77
C GLY A 56 9.24 -18.37 10.10
N ASP A 57 8.91 -17.16 10.57
CA ASP A 57 8.11 -17.00 11.78
C ASP A 57 6.72 -17.62 11.63
N LYS A 58 6.30 -18.22 12.74
CA LYS A 58 4.97 -18.75 13.02
C LYS A 58 4.41 -17.98 14.22
N VAL A 59 3.21 -18.34 14.68
CA VAL A 59 2.66 -17.82 15.94
C VAL A 59 3.54 -18.10 17.18
N SER A 60 4.42 -19.12 17.10
CA SER A 60 5.39 -19.43 18.16
C SER A 60 6.74 -18.69 18.04
N GLY A 61 6.92 -17.86 17.02
CA GLY A 61 8.19 -17.24 16.63
C GLY A 61 8.96 -18.07 15.59
N GLY A 62 10.27 -17.85 15.50
CA GLY A 62 11.11 -18.43 14.45
C GLY A 62 12.57 -18.02 14.55
N GLY A 63 13.18 -17.65 13.41
CA GLY A 63 14.62 -17.34 13.33
C GLY A 63 15.05 -16.14 14.18
N GLY A 64 14.10 -15.26 14.52
CA GLY A 64 14.31 -14.12 15.42
C GLY A 64 14.16 -14.45 16.91
N GLY A 65 13.89 -15.72 17.25
CA GLY A 65 13.61 -16.20 18.60
C GLY A 65 12.14 -16.60 18.82
N PRO A 66 11.82 -17.17 20.00
CA PRO A 66 10.44 -17.49 20.36
C PRO A 66 9.59 -16.21 20.45
N VAL A 67 8.27 -16.35 20.29
CA VAL A 67 7.32 -15.22 20.29
C VAL A 67 7.45 -14.34 21.55
N ASP A 68 7.70 -14.92 22.72
CA ASP A 68 7.85 -14.17 23.98
C ASP A 68 9.13 -13.32 24.06
N LEU A 69 10.13 -13.63 23.23
CA LEU A 69 11.28 -12.76 23.03
C LEU A 69 10.97 -11.67 21.99
N ARG A 70 10.26 -12.06 20.93
CA ARG A 70 9.94 -11.18 19.80
C ARG A 70 8.98 -10.06 20.17
N LEU A 71 7.92 -10.34 20.93
CA LEU A 71 6.90 -9.34 21.23
C LEU A 71 7.46 -8.15 22.03
N PRO A 72 8.22 -8.32 23.13
CA PRO A 72 8.86 -7.19 23.80
C PRO A 72 9.81 -6.40 22.87
N ARG A 73 10.75 -7.09 22.23
CA ARG A 73 11.82 -6.48 21.43
C ARG A 73 11.31 -5.78 20.17
N ASP A 74 10.41 -6.45 19.45
CA ASP A 74 10.04 -6.10 18.08
C ASP A 74 8.64 -5.53 17.96
N VAL A 75 7.90 -5.42 19.08
CA VAL A 75 6.59 -4.76 19.13
C VAL A 75 6.54 -3.75 20.27
N PHE A 76 6.67 -4.17 21.53
CA PHE A 76 6.35 -3.30 22.67
C PHE A 76 7.36 -2.18 22.89
N ASP A 77 8.66 -2.43 22.73
CA ASP A 77 9.72 -1.42 22.86
C ASP A 77 9.60 -0.29 21.83
N LEU A 78 8.94 -0.57 20.71
CA LEU A 78 8.65 0.40 19.65
C LEU A 78 7.40 1.25 19.95
N LYS A 79 6.67 0.92 21.02
CA LYS A 79 5.49 1.64 21.55
C LYS A 79 4.45 1.94 20.46
N PRO A 80 3.98 0.97 19.66
CA PRO A 80 3.05 1.23 18.57
C PRO A 80 1.72 1.81 19.07
N THR A 81 1.07 2.64 18.25
CA THR A 81 -0.33 3.02 18.44
C THR A 81 -1.27 2.19 17.56
N VAL A 82 -0.73 1.58 16.51
CA VAL A 82 -1.43 0.65 15.63
C VAL A 82 -0.53 -0.56 15.41
N VAL A 83 -1.06 -1.76 15.62
CA VAL A 83 -0.36 -3.03 15.37
C VAL A 83 -1.17 -3.84 14.36
N THR A 84 -0.54 -4.22 13.26
CA THR A 84 -1.08 -5.21 12.34
C THR A 84 -0.37 -6.54 12.52
N ILE A 85 -1.10 -7.64 12.36
CA ILE A 85 -0.53 -9.00 12.51
C ILE A 85 -0.91 -9.83 11.30
N MET A 86 0.10 -10.29 10.55
CA MET A 86 -0.07 -11.23 9.44
C MET A 86 0.84 -12.44 9.65
N LEU A 87 0.24 -13.56 10.07
CA LEU A 87 0.89 -14.86 10.28
C LEU A 87 -0.06 -15.97 9.83
N GLY A 88 0.50 -17.10 9.42
CA GLY A 88 -0.26 -18.28 8.96
C GLY A 88 0.44 -19.04 7.84
N MET A 89 1.21 -18.33 7.00
CA MET A 89 1.86 -18.93 5.82
C MET A 89 2.85 -20.05 6.20
N ASN A 90 3.57 -19.92 7.31
CA ASN A 90 4.47 -20.95 7.80
C ASN A 90 3.79 -21.95 8.76
N ASP A 91 2.68 -21.55 9.38
CA ASP A 91 2.04 -22.27 10.48
C ASP A 91 1.40 -23.58 10.03
N GLY A 92 0.93 -23.64 8.78
CA GLY A 92 0.37 -24.85 8.19
C GLY A 92 1.41 -25.79 7.58
N TYR A 93 2.71 -25.48 7.69
CA TYR A 93 3.83 -26.29 7.17
C TYR A 93 3.70 -26.68 5.68
N TYR A 94 3.02 -25.87 4.87
CA TYR A 94 2.80 -26.14 3.44
C TYR A 94 2.12 -27.50 3.20
N ARG A 95 1.16 -27.86 4.06
CA ARG A 95 0.39 -29.11 4.02
C ARG A 95 -1.11 -28.85 4.07
N PRO A 96 -1.95 -29.73 3.50
CA PRO A 96 -3.40 -29.63 3.66
C PRO A 96 -3.83 -29.56 5.12
N PHE A 97 -5.05 -29.08 5.36
CA PHE A 97 -5.62 -28.92 6.70
C PHE A 97 -5.35 -30.11 7.63
N GLU A 98 -4.81 -29.80 8.80
CA GLU A 98 -4.55 -30.77 9.86
C GLU A 98 -5.01 -30.18 11.22
N PRO A 99 -5.91 -30.86 11.96
CA PRO A 99 -6.51 -30.30 13.18
C PRO A 99 -5.51 -29.91 14.28
N GLY A 100 -4.46 -30.69 14.52
CA GLY A 100 -3.46 -30.39 15.56
C GLY A 100 -2.64 -29.15 15.25
N THR A 101 -2.30 -28.96 13.98
CA THR A 101 -1.62 -27.78 13.44
C THR A 101 -2.52 -26.55 13.54
N MET A 102 -3.81 -26.68 13.21
CA MET A 102 -4.80 -25.61 13.42
C MET A 102 -4.88 -25.21 14.89
N LEU A 103 -4.98 -26.17 15.81
CA LEU A 103 -5.05 -25.89 17.24
C LEU A 103 -3.79 -25.18 17.77
N THR A 104 -2.61 -25.55 17.23
CA THR A 104 -1.34 -24.89 17.57
C THR A 104 -1.33 -23.44 17.09
N TYR A 105 -1.79 -23.21 15.86
CA TYR A 105 -1.94 -21.87 15.30
C TYR A 105 -2.88 -21.01 16.15
N GLU A 106 -4.08 -21.54 16.47
CA GLU A 106 -5.09 -20.82 17.24
C GLU A 106 -4.57 -20.39 18.62
N ARG A 107 -3.95 -21.32 19.36
CA ARG A 107 -3.41 -21.03 20.70
C ARG A 107 -2.28 -20.00 20.67
N GLY A 108 -1.37 -20.11 19.71
CA GLY A 108 -0.29 -19.13 19.59
C GLY A 108 -0.81 -17.75 19.17
N TYR A 109 -1.82 -17.69 18.32
CA TYR A 109 -2.44 -16.42 17.92
C TYR A 109 -3.20 -15.76 19.09
N GLU A 110 -3.96 -16.55 19.87
CA GLU A 110 -4.60 -16.08 21.10
C GLU A 110 -3.58 -15.51 22.09
N HIS A 111 -2.46 -16.23 22.30
CA HIS A 111 -1.36 -15.77 23.13
C HIS A 111 -0.81 -14.42 22.68
N ILE A 112 -0.53 -14.24 21.38
CA ILE A 112 -0.08 -12.95 20.83
C ILE A 112 -1.08 -11.82 21.13
N LEU A 113 -2.37 -12.07 20.92
CA LEU A 113 -3.41 -11.06 21.15
C LEU A 113 -3.54 -10.69 22.64
N ASP A 114 -3.42 -11.67 23.54
CA ASP A 114 -3.45 -11.45 24.98
C ASP A 114 -2.23 -10.66 25.46
N GLU A 115 -1.03 -10.99 24.97
CA GLU A 115 0.21 -10.25 25.26
C GLU A 115 0.13 -8.80 24.78
N ILE A 116 -0.37 -8.55 23.55
CA ILE A 116 -0.57 -7.18 23.06
C ILE A 116 -1.58 -6.43 23.93
N LYS A 117 -2.67 -7.08 24.35
CA LYS A 117 -3.66 -6.46 25.23
C LYS A 117 -3.07 -6.10 26.59
N ALA A 118 -2.16 -6.92 27.13
CA ALA A 118 -1.51 -6.70 28.40
C ALA A 118 -0.44 -5.59 28.34
N HIS A 119 0.38 -5.58 27.30
CA HIS A 119 1.57 -4.73 27.22
C HIS A 119 1.39 -3.45 26.38
N ALA A 120 0.42 -3.43 25.48
CA ALA A 120 0.06 -2.27 24.65
C ALA A 120 -1.47 -2.04 24.61
N PRO A 121 -2.14 -1.87 25.76
CA PRO A 121 -3.61 -1.85 25.87
C PRO A 121 -4.30 -0.73 25.08
N GLU A 122 -3.57 0.34 24.74
CA GLU A 122 -4.04 1.49 23.96
C GLU A 122 -3.81 1.33 22.45
N ALA A 123 -3.02 0.34 22.02
CA ALA A 123 -2.76 0.12 20.61
C ALA A 123 -4.02 -0.41 19.90
N LYS A 124 -4.35 0.18 18.76
CA LYS A 124 -5.36 -0.34 17.84
C LYS A 124 -4.80 -1.58 17.16
N VAL A 125 -5.43 -2.73 17.35
CA VAL A 125 -5.00 -3.98 16.71
C VAL A 125 -5.83 -4.26 15.46
N VAL A 126 -5.14 -4.57 14.35
CA VAL A 126 -5.72 -4.97 13.08
C VAL A 126 -5.19 -6.37 12.73
N VAL A 127 -6.09 -7.35 12.75
CA VAL A 127 -5.76 -8.71 12.33
C VAL A 127 -5.84 -8.80 10.81
N LEU A 128 -4.77 -9.28 10.17
CA LEU A 128 -4.74 -9.52 8.74
C LEU A 128 -4.90 -11.03 8.53
N ARG A 129 -5.96 -11.45 7.80
CA ARG A 129 -6.07 -12.84 7.36
C ARG A 129 -4.88 -13.14 6.43
N PRO A 130 -4.27 -14.34 6.48
CA PRO A 130 -3.05 -14.64 5.73
C PRO A 130 -3.20 -14.35 4.23
N SER A 131 -2.11 -13.91 3.59
CA SER A 131 -2.03 -13.83 2.13
C SER A 131 -2.22 -15.19 1.46
N ALA A 132 -2.53 -15.20 0.17
CA ALA A 132 -2.80 -16.43 -0.56
C ALA A 132 -1.52 -17.26 -0.82
N TYR A 133 -1.65 -18.58 -0.70
CA TYR A 133 -0.75 -19.52 -1.37
C TYR A 133 -1.24 -19.74 -2.80
N ASP A 134 -0.39 -19.55 -3.80
CA ASP A 134 -0.83 -19.50 -5.19
C ASP A 134 -1.01 -20.89 -5.81
N GLU A 135 -2.23 -21.43 -5.74
CA GLU A 135 -2.63 -22.63 -6.48
C GLU A 135 -3.27 -22.28 -7.83
N VAL A 136 -3.41 -20.99 -8.15
CA VAL A 136 -4.20 -20.48 -9.27
C VAL A 136 -3.36 -20.37 -10.52
N THR A 137 -2.21 -19.70 -10.45
CA THR A 137 -1.41 -19.35 -11.65
C THR A 137 -0.55 -20.51 -12.14
N GLN A 138 -0.20 -21.42 -11.23
CA GLN A 138 0.65 -22.59 -11.49
C GLN A 138 -0.04 -23.89 -11.04
N PRO A 139 -1.19 -24.27 -11.64
CA PRO A 139 -1.96 -25.43 -11.18
C PRO A 139 -1.18 -26.74 -11.33
N GLY A 140 -1.25 -27.61 -10.32
CA GLY A 140 -0.54 -28.89 -10.29
C GLY A 140 0.93 -28.78 -9.86
N HIS A 141 1.42 -27.56 -9.60
CA HIS A 141 2.68 -27.29 -8.92
C HIS A 141 2.40 -26.80 -7.49
N GLY A 142 3.29 -27.11 -6.54
CA GLY A 142 3.08 -26.78 -5.12
C GLY A 142 2.20 -27.78 -4.35
N THR A 143 1.78 -27.40 -3.14
CA THR A 143 0.90 -28.23 -2.30
C THR A 143 -0.56 -27.88 -2.55
N ALA A 144 -1.31 -28.79 -3.16
CA ALA A 144 -2.75 -28.63 -3.36
C ALA A 144 -3.53 -28.59 -2.03
N GLY A 145 -4.49 -27.68 -1.91
CA GLY A 145 -5.35 -27.52 -0.74
C GLY A 145 -4.66 -26.81 0.43
N TYR A 146 -3.46 -26.24 0.21
CA TYR A 146 -2.81 -25.44 1.24
C TYR A 146 -3.47 -24.07 1.40
N ASN A 147 -3.89 -23.43 0.30
CA ASN A 147 -4.58 -22.15 0.42
C ASN A 147 -5.92 -22.29 1.16
N ASP A 148 -6.62 -23.42 1.01
CA ASP A 148 -7.82 -23.72 1.79
C ASP A 148 -7.54 -23.79 3.29
N PHE A 149 -6.36 -24.26 3.70
CA PHE A 149 -5.95 -24.24 5.10
C PHE A 149 -5.68 -22.80 5.57
N LEU A 150 -5.01 -21.98 4.76
CA LEU A 150 -4.78 -20.57 5.07
C LEU A 150 -6.10 -19.79 5.21
N ILE A 151 -7.11 -20.09 4.40
CA ILE A 151 -8.45 -19.53 4.54
C ILE A 151 -9.07 -19.91 5.90
N LYS A 152 -8.97 -21.19 6.31
CA LYS A 152 -9.45 -21.64 7.63
C LYS A 152 -8.72 -20.95 8.80
N MET A 153 -7.40 -20.79 8.69
CA MET A 153 -6.61 -20.00 9.64
C MET A 153 -7.11 -18.55 9.71
N GLY A 154 -7.31 -17.93 8.54
CA GLY A 154 -7.90 -16.61 8.39
C GLY A 154 -9.28 -16.47 9.05
N ASP A 155 -10.15 -17.46 8.88
CA ASP A 155 -11.49 -17.46 9.48
C ASP A 155 -11.43 -17.55 11.01
N SER A 156 -10.49 -18.33 11.56
CA SER A 156 -10.33 -18.43 13.01
C SER A 156 -9.79 -17.15 13.63
N VAL A 157 -8.80 -16.49 13.01
CA VAL A 157 -8.30 -15.19 13.51
C VAL A 157 -9.36 -14.10 13.36
N ALA A 158 -10.19 -14.15 12.32
CA ALA A 158 -11.32 -13.23 12.16
C ALA A 158 -12.36 -13.41 13.28
N ARG A 159 -12.64 -14.66 13.69
CA ARG A 159 -13.50 -14.97 14.83
C ARG A 159 -12.91 -14.44 16.15
N MET A 160 -11.64 -14.71 16.43
CA MET A 160 -10.94 -14.20 17.62
C MET A 160 -10.95 -12.66 17.66
N ALA A 161 -10.72 -12.02 16.52
CA ALA A 161 -10.79 -10.57 16.39
C ALA A 161 -12.21 -10.05 16.67
N ALA A 162 -13.26 -10.74 16.19
CA ALA A 162 -14.65 -10.36 16.47
C ALA A 162 -14.98 -10.46 17.97
N GLU A 163 -14.57 -11.54 18.64
CA GLU A 163 -14.73 -11.74 20.09
C GLU A 163 -14.04 -10.64 20.92
N ARG A 164 -12.96 -10.07 20.37
CA ARG A 164 -12.15 -9.00 21.00
C ARG A 164 -12.45 -7.60 20.45
N HIS A 165 -13.44 -7.46 19.58
CA HIS A 165 -13.81 -6.22 18.90
C HIS A 165 -12.66 -5.54 18.11
N LEU A 166 -11.75 -6.35 17.57
CA LEU A 166 -10.63 -5.88 16.75
C LEU A 166 -11.04 -5.70 15.28
N ALA A 167 -10.27 -4.89 14.56
CA ALA A 167 -10.41 -4.76 13.11
C ALA A 167 -9.84 -5.98 12.40
N VAL A 168 -10.44 -6.35 11.26
CA VAL A 168 -9.99 -7.47 10.43
C VAL A 168 -9.91 -7.02 8.98
N VAL A 169 -8.83 -7.38 8.30
CA VAL A 169 -8.66 -7.22 6.85
C VAL A 169 -8.36 -8.59 6.24
N ASP A 170 -8.98 -8.88 5.09
CA ASP A 170 -8.68 -10.10 4.33
C ASP A 170 -7.66 -9.81 3.23
N LEU A 171 -6.52 -10.50 3.27
CA LEU A 171 -5.52 -10.43 2.20
C LEU A 171 -5.64 -11.60 1.21
N ASN A 172 -6.30 -12.71 1.58
CA ASN A 172 -6.37 -13.90 0.76
C ASN A 172 -7.29 -13.70 -0.46
N ALA A 173 -8.56 -13.36 -0.22
CA ALA A 173 -9.57 -13.30 -1.27
C ALA A 173 -9.27 -12.26 -2.37
N PRO A 174 -8.79 -11.04 -2.05
CA PRO A 174 -8.37 -10.07 -3.07
C PRO A 174 -7.21 -10.60 -3.93
N MET A 175 -6.24 -11.28 -3.31
CA MET A 175 -5.12 -11.88 -4.05
C MET A 175 -5.59 -12.98 -4.98
N VAL A 176 -6.40 -13.94 -4.52
CA VAL A 176 -6.93 -15.03 -5.36
C VAL A 176 -7.73 -14.48 -6.54
N THR A 177 -8.50 -13.42 -6.32
CA THR A 177 -9.25 -12.72 -7.38
C THR A 177 -8.32 -12.11 -8.43
N ALA A 178 -7.28 -11.38 -7.98
CA ALA A 178 -6.30 -10.78 -8.87
C ALA A 178 -5.48 -11.83 -9.64
N LEU A 179 -5.06 -12.91 -9.00
CA LEU A 179 -4.34 -14.02 -9.63
C LEU A 179 -5.19 -14.73 -10.70
N THR A 180 -6.47 -14.94 -10.42
CA THR A 180 -7.42 -15.54 -11.37
C THR A 180 -7.60 -14.65 -12.61
N SER A 181 -7.79 -13.35 -12.40
CA SER A 181 -7.89 -12.33 -13.45
C SER A 181 -6.59 -12.21 -14.26
N ALA A 182 -5.43 -12.24 -13.59
CA ALA A 182 -4.11 -12.19 -14.23
C ALA A 182 -3.88 -13.42 -15.10
N ARG A 183 -4.16 -14.63 -14.60
CA ARG A 183 -4.04 -15.87 -15.36
C ARG A 183 -4.92 -15.88 -16.61
N ALA A 184 -6.13 -15.34 -16.52
CA ALA A 184 -7.04 -15.24 -17.67
C ALA A 184 -6.52 -14.26 -18.74
N LYS A 185 -5.75 -13.24 -18.34
CA LYS A 185 -5.16 -12.24 -19.25
C LYS A 185 -3.85 -12.70 -19.86
N ASP A 186 -2.94 -13.24 -19.04
CA ASP A 186 -1.63 -13.73 -19.45
C ASP A 186 -1.15 -14.84 -18.48
N PRO A 187 -1.33 -16.13 -18.82
CA PRO A 187 -0.99 -17.22 -17.92
C PRO A 187 0.52 -17.38 -17.70
N VAL A 188 1.37 -16.97 -18.66
CA VAL A 188 2.82 -17.11 -18.54
C VAL A 188 3.36 -16.08 -17.56
N MET A 189 2.94 -14.82 -17.72
CA MET A 189 3.37 -13.76 -16.84
C MET A 189 2.71 -13.84 -15.46
N ALA A 190 1.46 -14.34 -15.37
CA ALA A 190 0.78 -14.55 -14.09
C ALA A 190 1.55 -15.50 -13.17
N ALA A 191 2.23 -16.52 -13.70
CA ALA A 191 3.06 -17.42 -12.91
C ALA A 191 4.24 -16.72 -12.21
N MET A 192 4.65 -15.53 -12.67
CA MET A 192 5.71 -14.73 -12.05
C MET A 192 5.22 -13.89 -10.86
N LEU A 193 3.90 -13.76 -10.68
CA LEU A 193 3.31 -12.93 -9.63
C LEU A 193 3.59 -13.47 -8.23
N ILE A 194 3.61 -14.80 -8.08
CA ILE A 194 4.00 -15.52 -6.86
C ILE A 194 4.78 -16.77 -7.27
N GLY A 195 6.01 -16.57 -7.73
CA GLY A 195 6.79 -17.61 -8.42
C GLY A 195 7.00 -18.90 -7.63
N ASP A 196 7.14 -18.81 -6.31
CA ASP A 196 7.32 -19.96 -5.42
C ASP A 196 6.04 -20.37 -4.67
N HIS A 197 4.89 -19.85 -5.11
CA HIS A 197 3.58 -19.99 -4.50
C HIS A 197 3.40 -19.32 -3.12
N VAL A 198 4.45 -18.74 -2.54
CA VAL A 198 4.47 -18.23 -1.16
C VAL A 198 4.69 -16.73 -1.11
N HIS A 199 5.75 -16.25 -1.76
CA HIS A 199 6.24 -14.87 -1.65
C HIS A 199 5.77 -14.04 -2.85
N PRO A 200 4.83 -13.10 -2.64
CA PRO A 200 4.32 -12.29 -3.74
C PRO A 200 5.39 -11.33 -4.27
N GLY A 201 5.36 -11.09 -5.58
CA GLY A 201 6.11 -10.03 -6.23
C GLY A 201 5.47 -8.65 -6.02
N PRO A 202 6.14 -7.55 -6.43
CA PRO A 202 5.71 -6.18 -6.16
C PRO A 202 4.25 -5.88 -6.54
N GLY A 203 3.79 -6.36 -7.70
CA GLY A 203 2.39 -6.16 -8.13
C GLY A 203 1.34 -6.78 -7.21
N MET A 204 1.62 -7.93 -6.60
CA MET A 204 0.68 -8.56 -5.67
C MET A 204 0.76 -7.94 -4.27
N HIS A 205 1.90 -7.37 -3.90
CA HIS A 205 2.01 -6.55 -2.68
C HIS A 205 1.19 -5.26 -2.76
N TRP A 206 1.02 -4.67 -3.96
CA TRP A 206 0.06 -3.59 -4.16
C TRP A 206 -1.39 -4.02 -3.92
N VAL A 207 -1.77 -5.23 -4.32
CA VAL A 207 -3.11 -5.81 -4.03
C VAL A 207 -3.30 -6.00 -2.52
N MET A 208 -2.25 -6.41 -1.80
CA MET A 208 -2.28 -6.52 -0.34
C MET A 208 -2.38 -5.13 0.33
N ALA A 209 -1.60 -4.15 -0.12
CA ALA A 209 -1.64 -2.78 0.38
C ALA A 209 -3.02 -2.15 0.17
N ASP A 210 -3.62 -2.34 -1.00
CA ASP A 210 -5.00 -1.92 -1.30
C ASP A 210 -6.02 -2.53 -0.34
N ALA A 211 -5.94 -3.83 -0.06
CA ALA A 211 -6.83 -4.46 0.93
C ALA A 211 -6.70 -3.84 2.34
N VAL A 212 -5.47 -3.57 2.80
CA VAL A 212 -5.21 -2.91 4.09
C VAL A 212 -5.77 -1.49 4.09
N LEU A 213 -5.44 -0.70 3.08
CA LEU A 213 -5.83 0.71 2.94
C LEU A 213 -7.35 0.86 2.85
N LYS A 214 -8.02 0.03 2.05
CA LYS A 214 -9.51 -0.06 2.02
C LYS A 214 -10.08 -0.40 3.38
N GLY A 215 -9.50 -1.40 4.05
CA GLY A 215 -9.89 -1.79 5.40
C GLY A 215 -9.77 -0.66 6.42
N TRP A 216 -8.91 0.32 6.14
CA TRP A 216 -8.72 1.54 6.92
C TRP A 216 -9.51 2.75 6.41
N GLY A 217 -10.33 2.62 5.36
CA GLY A 217 -11.10 3.72 4.79
C GLY A 217 -10.27 4.72 4.00
N ALA A 218 -9.21 4.26 3.32
CA ALA A 218 -8.40 5.07 2.41
C ALA A 218 -9.28 5.70 1.31
N SER A 219 -8.99 6.96 0.97
CA SER A 219 -9.65 7.64 -0.14
C SER A 219 -8.96 7.31 -1.47
N PRO A 220 -9.71 6.99 -2.54
CA PRO A 220 -9.13 6.82 -3.86
C PRO A 220 -8.63 8.13 -4.47
N VAL A 221 -9.19 9.27 -4.02
CA VAL A 221 -9.03 10.56 -4.70
C VAL A 221 -7.67 11.19 -4.38
N VAL A 222 -6.81 11.29 -5.39
CA VAL A 222 -5.59 12.11 -5.39
C VAL A 222 -6.06 13.56 -5.46
N THR A 223 -6.68 13.90 -6.59
CA THR A 223 -7.40 15.14 -6.86
C THR A 223 -8.59 14.84 -7.78
N SER A 224 -9.58 15.74 -7.78
CA SER A 224 -10.64 15.71 -8.78
C SER A 224 -11.00 17.14 -9.16
N VAL A 225 -10.86 17.48 -10.44
CA VAL A 225 -11.06 18.83 -10.96
C VAL A 225 -12.01 18.81 -12.14
N THR A 226 -13.09 19.60 -12.04
CA THR A 226 -14.04 19.83 -13.12
C THR A 226 -14.00 21.28 -13.56
N LEU A 227 -13.74 21.53 -14.84
CA LEU A 227 -13.61 22.87 -15.42
C LEU A 227 -14.59 23.09 -16.58
N GLY A 228 -15.08 24.31 -16.73
CA GLY A 228 -15.81 24.77 -17.92
C GLY A 228 -14.88 25.53 -18.87
N ALA A 229 -14.72 25.03 -20.09
CA ALA A 229 -13.72 25.54 -21.03
C ALA A 229 -14.00 26.94 -21.59
N ALA A 230 -15.25 27.40 -21.60
CA ALA A 230 -15.62 28.68 -22.23
C ALA A 230 -14.99 29.91 -21.55
N HIS A 231 -14.97 29.92 -20.22
CA HIS A 231 -14.46 31.04 -19.41
C HIS A 231 -13.40 30.61 -18.39
N GLY A 232 -13.05 29.32 -18.33
CA GLY A 232 -12.18 28.78 -17.28
C GLY A 232 -12.90 28.69 -15.93
N THR A 233 -14.20 28.41 -15.93
CA THR A 233 -14.97 28.27 -14.69
C THR A 233 -14.52 27.02 -13.94
N VAL A 234 -14.19 27.15 -12.65
CA VAL A 234 -13.96 26.00 -11.77
C VAL A 234 -15.30 25.51 -11.24
N VAL A 235 -15.78 24.36 -11.73
CA VAL A 235 -17.06 23.77 -11.33
C VAL A 235 -16.91 23.02 -10.01
N SER A 236 -15.85 22.22 -9.88
CA SER A 236 -15.51 21.53 -8.63
C SER A 236 -14.00 21.32 -8.53
N SER A 237 -13.48 21.32 -7.30
CA SER A 237 -12.10 20.93 -7.01
C SER A 237 -12.06 20.19 -5.68
N VAL A 238 -11.41 19.04 -5.65
CA VAL A 238 -11.21 18.18 -4.46
C VAL A 238 -9.72 17.93 -4.30
N ASN A 239 -9.22 18.04 -3.07
CA ASN A 239 -7.80 17.84 -2.71
C ASN A 239 -6.80 18.73 -3.48
N THR A 240 -7.25 19.84 -4.04
CA THR A 240 -6.40 20.80 -4.74
C THR A 240 -6.94 22.23 -4.59
N ALA A 241 -6.12 23.22 -4.93
CA ALA A 241 -6.52 24.59 -5.12
C ALA A 241 -6.30 24.98 -6.59
N VAL A 242 -7.40 25.26 -7.31
CA VAL A 242 -7.34 25.70 -8.71
C VAL A 242 -7.44 27.21 -8.77
N THR A 243 -6.48 27.86 -9.44
CA THR A 243 -6.41 29.32 -9.60
C THR A 243 -6.07 29.70 -11.03
N GLU A 244 -6.19 30.99 -11.36
CA GLU A 244 -5.85 31.57 -12.66
C GLU A 244 -6.51 30.87 -13.88
N ALA A 245 -7.64 30.20 -13.67
CA ALA A 245 -8.34 29.46 -14.71
C ALA A 245 -8.91 30.43 -15.76
N LYS A 246 -8.54 30.22 -17.03
CA LYS A 246 -8.94 31.05 -18.18
C LYS A 246 -9.17 30.16 -19.38
N GLY A 247 -10.27 30.37 -20.09
CA GLY A 247 -10.64 29.55 -21.25
C GLY A 247 -11.25 30.35 -22.39
N SER A 248 -11.35 29.71 -23.56
CA SER A 248 -11.97 30.25 -24.77
C SER A 248 -12.92 29.26 -25.45
N GLY A 249 -13.19 28.11 -24.82
CA GLY A 249 -13.90 26.96 -25.40
C GLY A 249 -13.05 26.11 -26.36
N ARG A 250 -11.91 26.62 -26.85
CA ARG A 250 -10.93 25.90 -27.69
C ARG A 250 -9.55 25.79 -27.08
N ALA A 251 -9.32 26.46 -25.96
CA ALA A 251 -8.12 26.34 -25.16
C ALA A 251 -8.50 26.64 -23.70
N LEU A 252 -7.75 26.06 -22.77
CA LEU A 252 -7.93 26.25 -21.34
C LEU A 252 -6.55 26.29 -20.67
N GLN A 253 -6.36 27.18 -19.71
CA GLN A 253 -5.16 27.24 -18.87
C GLN A 253 -5.56 27.48 -17.43
N TRP A 254 -4.82 26.91 -16.48
CA TRP A 254 -5.06 27.09 -15.05
C TRP A 254 -3.81 26.72 -14.26
N VAL A 255 -3.83 27.02 -12.97
CA VAL A 255 -2.78 26.66 -12.01
C VAL A 255 -3.39 25.75 -10.95
N GLN A 256 -2.70 24.68 -10.58
CA GLN A 256 -3.08 23.83 -9.44
C GLN A 256 -1.98 23.79 -8.39
N LEU A 257 -2.40 23.80 -7.13
CA LEU A 257 -1.59 23.38 -5.99
C LEU A 257 -2.31 22.24 -5.30
N ASP A 258 -1.82 21.03 -5.52
CA ASP A 258 -2.42 19.82 -4.98
C ASP A 258 -2.10 19.65 -3.49
N ARG A 259 -2.92 18.87 -2.80
CA ARG A 259 -2.72 18.48 -1.40
C ARG A 259 -2.27 17.03 -1.26
N ALA A 260 -2.11 16.33 -2.38
CA ALA A 260 -1.69 14.95 -2.47
C ALA A 260 -0.88 14.74 -3.76
N LEU A 261 -0.13 13.65 -3.83
CA LEU A 261 0.55 13.16 -5.02
C LEU A 261 -0.09 11.84 -5.48
N PRO A 262 -0.06 11.52 -6.79
CA PRO A 262 -0.43 10.20 -7.28
C PRO A 262 0.56 9.14 -6.78
N LEU A 263 0.16 7.87 -6.79
CA LEU A 263 1.06 6.76 -6.53
C LEU A 263 2.00 6.57 -7.74
N PRO A 264 3.29 6.29 -7.54
CA PRO A 264 4.24 6.08 -8.64
C PRO A 264 4.13 4.66 -9.22
N LEU A 265 2.90 4.21 -9.51
CA LEU A 265 2.63 2.89 -10.06
C LEU A 265 3.29 2.76 -11.46
N PRO A 266 3.99 1.64 -11.75
CA PRO A 266 4.70 1.51 -13.00
C PRO A 266 3.75 1.36 -14.20
N ALA A 267 4.28 1.66 -15.39
CA ALA A 267 3.60 1.38 -16.65
C ALA A 267 4.08 0.03 -17.22
N ALA A 268 3.28 -0.58 -18.09
CA ALA A 268 3.62 -1.84 -18.75
C ALA A 268 4.99 -1.81 -19.46
N ALA A 269 5.39 -0.65 -20.00
CA ALA A 269 6.66 -0.50 -20.70
C ALA A 269 7.90 -0.60 -19.80
N THR A 270 7.75 -0.35 -18.49
CA THR A 270 8.85 -0.36 -17.51
C THR A 270 8.81 -1.60 -16.61
N ASP A 271 7.61 -2.03 -16.22
CA ASP A 271 7.42 -3.23 -15.39
C ASP A 271 6.09 -3.92 -15.80
N PRO A 272 6.14 -4.81 -16.80
CA PRO A 272 4.95 -5.48 -17.31
C PRO A 272 4.33 -6.45 -16.29
N VAL A 273 5.12 -7.03 -15.39
CA VAL A 273 4.64 -8.00 -14.38
C VAL A 273 3.82 -7.29 -13.32
N THR A 274 4.32 -6.19 -12.78
CA THR A 274 3.56 -5.35 -11.84
C THR A 274 2.33 -4.76 -12.52
N ASP A 275 2.45 -4.26 -13.76
CA ASP A 275 1.31 -3.72 -14.52
C ASP A 275 0.22 -4.78 -14.76
N LEU A 276 0.58 -6.05 -15.00
CA LEU A 276 -0.40 -7.14 -15.10
C LEU A 276 -1.23 -7.26 -13.81
N ALA A 277 -0.61 -7.25 -12.64
CA ALA A 277 -1.33 -7.30 -11.36
C ALA A 277 -2.25 -6.09 -11.16
N LEU A 278 -1.79 -4.89 -11.52
CA LEU A 278 -2.61 -3.67 -11.46
C LEU A 278 -3.83 -3.76 -12.38
N ARG A 279 -3.65 -4.20 -13.64
CA ARG A 279 -4.75 -4.41 -14.60
C ARG A 279 -5.65 -5.59 -14.27
N ALA A 280 -5.20 -6.49 -13.40
CA ALA A 280 -5.95 -7.65 -12.95
C ALA A 280 -6.70 -7.42 -11.62
N SER A 281 -6.49 -6.27 -10.99
CA SER A 281 -7.06 -5.88 -9.70
C SER A 281 -7.81 -4.55 -9.80
N THR A 282 -8.05 -3.92 -8.65
CA THR A 282 -8.76 -2.62 -8.53
C THR A 282 -7.88 -1.55 -7.86
N VAL A 283 -6.57 -1.80 -7.74
CA VAL A 283 -5.62 -0.94 -7.02
C VAL A 283 -5.65 0.51 -7.52
N VAL A 284 -5.72 0.71 -8.85
CA VAL A 284 -5.72 2.06 -9.44
C VAL A 284 -7.03 2.77 -9.13
N GLU A 285 -8.15 2.06 -9.27
CA GLU A 285 -9.48 2.59 -8.99
C GLU A 285 -9.64 2.95 -7.51
N ASP A 286 -9.06 2.18 -6.61
CA ASP A 286 -9.30 2.33 -5.18
C ASP A 286 -8.29 3.22 -4.46
N LEU A 287 -7.12 3.47 -5.05
CA LEU A 287 -6.08 4.26 -4.41
C LEU A 287 -5.58 5.46 -5.23
N ASP A 288 -5.80 5.51 -6.54
CA ASP A 288 -5.01 6.39 -7.42
C ASP A 288 -5.83 7.14 -8.49
N GLN A 289 -6.87 7.85 -8.05
CA GLN A 289 -7.74 8.67 -8.90
C GLN A 289 -7.30 10.15 -8.91
N GLU A 290 -6.60 10.58 -9.97
CA GLU A 290 -6.26 11.98 -10.24
C GLU A 290 -7.09 12.50 -11.43
N MET A 291 -8.35 12.84 -11.17
CA MET A 291 -9.35 13.02 -12.23
C MET A 291 -9.41 14.44 -12.77
N LEU A 292 -9.33 14.58 -14.09
CA LEU A 292 -9.61 15.83 -14.81
C LEU A 292 -10.86 15.67 -15.70
N THR A 293 -11.86 16.51 -15.47
CA THR A 293 -13.07 16.61 -16.30
C THR A 293 -13.19 18.02 -16.87
N VAL A 294 -13.46 18.14 -18.18
CA VAL A 294 -13.62 19.43 -18.85
C VAL A 294 -14.90 19.47 -19.68
N GLY A 295 -15.83 20.32 -19.26
CA GLY A 295 -17.07 20.62 -19.99
C GLY A 295 -16.90 21.77 -20.99
N ASP A 296 -17.86 21.87 -21.91
CA ASP A 296 -17.98 22.96 -22.90
C ASP A 296 -16.75 23.17 -23.80
N LEU A 297 -15.95 22.13 -23.98
CA LEU A 297 -14.81 22.12 -24.88
C LEU A 297 -15.30 21.81 -26.30
N ALA A 298 -14.87 22.61 -27.29
CA ALA A 298 -15.26 22.38 -28.68
C ALA A 298 -14.82 20.99 -29.15
N VAL A 299 -15.61 20.36 -30.04
CA VAL A 299 -15.28 19.03 -30.58
C VAL A 299 -13.90 19.05 -31.23
N GLY A 300 -13.01 18.16 -30.80
CA GLY A 300 -11.64 18.09 -31.31
C GLY A 300 -10.73 17.24 -30.43
N ARG A 301 -9.43 17.28 -30.75
CA ARG A 301 -8.35 16.70 -29.95
C ARG A 301 -7.56 17.81 -29.28
N TYR A 302 -7.11 17.54 -28.06
CA TYR A 302 -6.43 18.48 -27.20
C TYR A 302 -5.20 17.82 -26.60
N GLU A 303 -4.08 18.51 -26.66
CA GLU A 303 -2.88 18.14 -25.94
C GLU A 303 -2.94 18.77 -24.54
N LEU A 304 -2.86 17.93 -23.51
CA LEU A 304 -2.67 18.35 -22.14
C LEU A 304 -1.20 18.59 -21.90
N ARG A 305 -0.88 19.79 -21.42
CA ARG A 305 0.46 20.18 -20.98
C ARG A 305 0.46 20.51 -19.49
N ILE A 306 1.52 20.10 -18.80
CA ILE A 306 1.80 20.49 -17.42
C ILE A 306 3.24 20.99 -17.36
N ASP A 307 3.42 22.23 -16.90
CA ASP A 307 4.69 22.96 -16.90
C ASP A 307 5.35 22.95 -18.30
N ASP A 308 4.56 23.32 -19.31
CA ASP A 308 4.91 23.36 -20.74
C ASP A 308 5.25 22.01 -21.40
N ALA A 309 5.39 20.93 -20.64
CA ALA A 309 5.62 19.58 -21.14
C ALA A 309 4.30 18.90 -21.55
N ALA A 310 4.28 18.27 -22.73
CA ALA A 310 3.15 17.47 -23.17
C ALA A 310 3.03 16.18 -22.35
N VAL A 311 1.84 15.92 -21.81
CA VAL A 311 1.54 14.80 -20.91
C VAL A 311 0.66 13.75 -21.60
N GLY A 312 -0.26 14.20 -22.45
CA GLY A 312 -1.17 13.32 -23.17
C GLY A 312 -2.02 14.06 -24.20
N THR A 313 -2.65 13.33 -25.10
CA THR A 313 -3.60 13.88 -26.07
C THR A 313 -4.93 13.17 -25.93
N PHE A 314 -6.00 13.94 -25.76
CA PHE A 314 -7.34 13.45 -25.51
C PHE A 314 -8.34 14.12 -26.45
N THR A 315 -9.42 13.41 -26.75
CA THR A 315 -10.60 14.00 -27.38
C THR A 315 -11.37 14.84 -26.38
N SER A 316 -12.15 15.80 -26.88
CA SER A 316 -13.11 16.54 -26.05
C SER A 316 -14.07 15.62 -25.30
N GLU A 317 -14.41 14.46 -25.88
CA GLU A 317 -15.32 13.49 -25.27
C GLU A 317 -14.70 12.72 -24.11
N GLU A 318 -13.43 12.31 -24.23
CA GLU A 318 -12.67 11.71 -23.13
C GLU A 318 -12.52 12.72 -21.97
N LEU A 319 -12.16 13.97 -22.27
CA LEU A 319 -12.07 15.03 -21.27
C LEU A 319 -13.42 15.34 -20.61
N ARG A 320 -14.52 15.31 -21.38
CA ARG A 320 -15.87 15.49 -20.84
C ARG A 320 -16.29 14.32 -19.94
N SER A 321 -15.84 13.11 -20.25
CA SER A 321 -16.12 11.89 -19.46
C SER A 321 -15.23 11.78 -18.22
N GLY A 322 -14.08 12.45 -18.23
CA GLY A 322 -13.07 12.42 -17.18
C GLY A 322 -11.90 11.51 -17.55
N VAL A 323 -10.68 12.03 -17.36
CA VAL A 323 -9.43 11.28 -17.56
C VAL A 323 -8.67 11.19 -16.24
N ASN A 324 -8.13 10.01 -15.93
CA ASN A 324 -7.25 9.83 -14.78
C ASN A 324 -5.81 10.13 -15.18
N LEU A 325 -5.21 11.14 -14.56
CA LEU A 325 -3.85 11.60 -14.84
C LEU A 325 -2.77 10.82 -14.07
N ALA A 326 -3.13 10.07 -13.04
CA ALA A 326 -2.21 9.55 -12.02
C ALA A 326 -1.08 8.68 -12.59
N ARG A 327 -1.36 7.94 -13.67
CA ARG A 327 -0.40 7.03 -14.33
C ARG A 327 0.28 7.63 -15.56
N LEU A 328 -0.02 8.87 -15.92
CA LEU A 328 0.66 9.58 -17.01
C LEU A 328 2.03 10.07 -16.55
N ASP A 329 2.91 10.47 -17.47
CA ASP A 329 4.20 11.07 -17.12
C ASP A 329 4.04 12.54 -16.72
N THR A 330 3.48 12.78 -15.53
CA THR A 330 3.27 14.12 -14.97
C THR A 330 4.44 14.54 -14.08
N PRO A 331 4.68 15.85 -13.89
CA PRO A 331 5.59 16.33 -12.85
C PRO A 331 5.27 15.76 -11.45
N MET A 332 3.99 15.63 -11.10
CA MET A 332 3.53 15.11 -9.80
C MET A 332 3.88 13.64 -9.60
N ARG A 333 3.69 12.79 -10.63
CA ARG A 333 4.09 11.38 -10.58
C ARG A 333 5.60 11.23 -10.50
N ARG A 334 6.36 12.07 -11.22
CA ARG A 334 7.84 12.10 -11.10
C ARG A 334 8.28 12.52 -9.70
N GLN A 335 7.60 13.48 -9.07
CA GLN A 335 7.82 13.81 -7.66
C GLN A 335 7.49 12.63 -6.74
N ALA A 336 6.36 11.95 -6.95
CA ALA A 336 5.98 10.77 -6.18
C ALA A 336 7.01 9.63 -6.30
N MET A 337 7.65 9.48 -7.47
CA MET A 337 8.75 8.54 -7.65
C MET A 337 9.97 8.90 -6.78
N LEU A 338 10.28 10.18 -6.58
CA LEU A 338 11.32 10.59 -5.64
C LEU A 338 10.97 10.23 -4.19
N VAL A 339 9.69 10.36 -3.81
CA VAL A 339 9.20 9.91 -2.50
C VAL A 339 9.37 8.41 -2.34
N PHE A 340 9.00 7.62 -3.36
CA PHE A 340 9.21 6.17 -3.37
C PHE A 340 10.68 5.79 -3.19
N LEU A 341 11.60 6.41 -3.94
CA LEU A 341 13.03 6.11 -3.83
C LEU A 341 13.59 6.47 -2.45
N ALA A 342 13.16 7.60 -1.87
CA ALA A 342 13.56 7.98 -0.51
C ALA A 342 13.01 7.00 0.54
N ASN A 343 11.76 6.57 0.38
CA ASN A 343 11.11 5.59 1.25
C ASN A 343 11.79 4.21 1.17
N ASP A 344 12.13 3.74 -0.03
CA ASP A 344 12.85 2.47 -0.23
C ASP A 344 14.25 2.50 0.43
N GLY A 345 14.92 3.66 0.38
CA GLY A 345 16.15 3.91 1.14
C GLY A 345 15.96 3.83 2.65
N LYS A 346 14.87 4.40 3.19
CA LYS A 346 14.49 4.30 4.62
C LYS A 346 14.26 2.85 5.03
N ILE A 347 13.60 2.06 4.18
CA ILE A 347 13.30 0.66 4.45
C ILE A 347 14.57 -0.20 4.53
N SER A 348 15.57 0.08 3.70
CA SER A 348 16.89 -0.55 3.81
C SER A 348 17.54 -0.28 5.19
N LEU A 349 17.35 0.91 5.76
CA LEU A 349 17.81 1.22 7.13
C LEU A 349 17.00 0.48 8.21
N ASP A 350 15.68 0.35 8.04
CA ASP A 350 14.83 -0.45 8.94
C ASP A 350 15.29 -1.92 8.98
N THR A 351 15.63 -2.49 7.83
CA THR A 351 16.20 -3.83 7.72
C THR A 351 17.50 -3.96 8.50
N ASN A 352 18.41 -2.99 8.38
CA ASN A 352 19.65 -2.97 9.15
C ASN A 352 19.40 -2.86 10.66
N ARG A 353 18.45 -2.01 11.08
CA ARG A 353 18.04 -1.91 12.50
C ARG A 353 17.57 -3.27 13.01
N ASN A 354 16.67 -3.94 12.28
CA ASN A 354 16.12 -5.23 12.69
C ASN A 354 17.21 -6.32 12.79
N HIS A 355 18.17 -6.35 11.87
CA HIS A 355 19.31 -7.26 11.95
C HIS A 355 20.16 -7.02 13.21
N LEU A 356 20.47 -5.75 13.53
CA LEU A 356 21.24 -5.40 14.71
C LEU A 356 20.52 -5.79 16.01
N LEU A 357 19.20 -5.58 16.09
CA LEU A 357 18.40 -5.94 17.27
C LEU A 357 18.33 -7.45 17.54
N ARG A 358 18.48 -8.29 16.50
CA ARG A 358 18.44 -9.75 16.64
C ARG A 358 19.77 -10.34 17.11
N ASN A 359 20.88 -9.60 16.97
CA ASN A 359 22.20 -10.06 17.37
C ASN A 359 22.40 -10.00 18.88
N VAL A 360 23.41 -10.74 19.38
CA VAL A 360 23.79 -10.68 20.80
C VAL A 360 24.20 -9.24 21.17
N PRO A 361 23.63 -8.64 22.23
CA PRO A 361 23.94 -7.27 22.62
C PRO A 361 25.44 -7.03 22.81
N SER A 362 25.94 -5.90 22.30
CA SER A 362 27.33 -5.46 22.46
C SER A 362 27.42 -3.94 22.34
N ALA A 363 28.46 -3.32 22.91
CA ALA A 363 28.64 -1.87 22.82
C ALA A 363 28.73 -1.35 21.36
N SER A 364 29.29 -2.15 20.45
CA SER A 364 29.35 -1.84 19.02
C SER A 364 27.97 -1.91 18.35
N ASN A 365 27.11 -2.83 18.79
CA ASN A 365 25.72 -2.88 18.34
C ASN A 365 24.94 -1.66 18.83
N ASP A 366 25.15 -1.22 20.07
CA ASP A 366 24.46 -0.04 20.62
C ASP A 366 24.82 1.25 19.88
N GLU A 367 26.10 1.46 19.56
CA GLU A 367 26.55 2.59 18.75
C GLU A 367 25.97 2.54 17.32
N SER A 368 25.99 1.36 16.70
CA SER A 368 25.41 1.16 15.36
C SER A 368 23.89 1.41 15.36
N LEU A 369 23.17 0.94 16.38
CA LEU A 369 21.74 1.18 16.55
C LEU A 369 21.43 2.67 16.72
N ALA A 370 22.26 3.42 17.47
CA ALA A 370 22.11 4.87 17.60
C ALA A 370 22.35 5.61 16.28
N ALA A 371 23.35 5.19 15.49
CA ALA A 371 23.62 5.74 14.17
C ALA A 371 22.47 5.45 13.19
N VAL A 372 21.99 4.21 13.12
CA VAL A 372 20.84 3.83 12.27
C VAL A 372 19.58 4.60 12.67
N LYS A 373 19.31 4.77 13.97
CA LYS A 373 18.19 5.59 14.44
C LYS A 373 18.27 7.04 13.95
N THR A 374 19.45 7.64 13.96
CA THR A 374 19.67 9.01 13.44
C THR A 374 19.45 9.05 11.93
N ALA A 375 19.94 8.05 11.19
CA ALA A 375 19.72 7.95 9.75
C ALA A 375 18.24 7.77 9.39
N LEU A 376 17.50 6.95 10.15
CA LEU A 376 16.05 6.80 9.99
C LEU A 376 15.30 8.12 10.19
N GLN A 377 15.65 8.90 11.21
CA GLN A 377 15.05 10.22 11.43
C GLN A 377 15.31 11.20 10.28
N ALA A 378 16.52 11.17 9.71
CA ALA A 378 16.87 11.98 8.55
C ALA A 378 16.11 11.52 7.29
N ALA A 379 16.00 10.20 7.08
CA ALA A 379 15.26 9.63 5.96
C ALA A 379 13.75 9.96 6.06
N ASP A 380 13.16 9.87 7.26
CA ASP A 380 11.78 10.27 7.54
C ASP A 380 11.53 11.76 7.22
N ALA A 381 12.46 12.64 7.59
CA ALA A 381 12.36 14.05 7.27
C ALA A 381 12.44 14.31 5.76
N GLU A 382 13.33 13.61 5.05
CA GLU A 382 13.51 13.77 3.61
C GLU A 382 12.31 13.27 2.81
N GLN A 383 11.77 12.09 3.13
CA GLN A 383 10.57 11.59 2.44
C GLN A 383 9.37 12.53 2.60
N ARG A 384 9.18 13.12 3.80
CA ARG A 384 8.11 14.10 4.05
C ARG A 384 8.33 15.42 3.33
N ARG A 385 9.59 15.85 3.21
CA ARG A 385 9.95 17.05 2.44
C ARG A 385 9.65 16.84 0.96
N LEU A 386 10.05 15.69 0.40
CA LEU A 386 9.79 15.33 -0.99
C LEU A 386 8.31 15.12 -1.28
N ALA A 387 7.52 14.70 -0.29
CA ALA A 387 6.09 14.47 -0.44
C ALA A 387 5.23 15.75 -0.50
N GLN A 388 5.76 16.93 -0.17
CA GLN A 388 4.99 18.18 -0.24
C GLN A 388 4.72 18.57 -1.71
N PRO A 389 3.45 18.55 -2.18
CA PRO A 389 3.16 18.89 -3.57
C PRO A 389 3.56 20.34 -3.88
N VAL A 390 3.98 20.56 -5.12
CA VAL A 390 4.33 21.89 -5.64
C VAL A 390 3.27 22.38 -6.62
N MET A 391 3.32 23.67 -6.91
CA MET A 391 2.38 24.30 -7.83
C MET A 391 2.75 23.99 -9.28
N HIS A 392 1.76 23.65 -10.11
CA HIS A 392 1.92 23.34 -11.53
C HIS A 392 0.99 24.16 -12.42
N ARG A 393 1.48 24.51 -13.62
CA ARG A 393 0.71 25.21 -14.66
C ARG A 393 0.18 24.20 -15.66
N TYR A 394 -1.12 24.21 -15.90
CA TYR A 394 -1.79 23.31 -16.83
C TYR A 394 -2.29 24.07 -18.04
N ALA A 395 -2.26 23.43 -19.21
CA ALA A 395 -2.90 23.93 -20.42
C ALA A 395 -3.49 22.79 -21.24
N LEU A 396 -4.67 23.04 -21.81
CA LEU A 396 -5.25 22.26 -22.91
C LEU A 396 -5.17 23.10 -24.18
N VAL A 397 -4.44 22.59 -25.17
CA VAL A 397 -4.25 23.25 -26.46
C VAL A 397 -4.81 22.37 -27.59
N PRO A 398 -5.47 22.94 -28.61
CA PRO A 398 -6.03 22.15 -29.70
C PRO A 398 -4.90 21.58 -30.56
N VAL A 399 -4.99 20.28 -30.88
CA VAL A 399 -4.09 19.63 -31.84
C VAL A 399 -4.54 20.00 -33.24
N ARG A 400 -3.59 20.40 -34.10
CA ARG A 400 -3.86 20.79 -35.49
C ARG A 400 -4.18 19.61 -36.38
#